data_AF-A0A4Q5EJD5-F1
#
_entry.id   AF-A0A4Q5EJD5-F1
#
_cell.length_a   1.000
_cell.length_b   1.000
_cell.length_c   1.000
_cell.angle_alpha   90.00
_cell.angle_beta   90.00
_cell.angle_gamma   90.00
#
_symmetry.space_group_name_H-M   'P 1'
#
loop_
_entity.id
_entity.type
_entity.pdbx_description
1 polymer ?
#
loop_
_entity_poly.entity_id
_entity_poly.type
_entity_poly.pdbx_seq_one_letter_code
_entity_poly.pdbx_strand_id
1 'polypeptide(L)'
;MLKNDLLKNNGEIIRIITIKNNHALVINCIKRNMPYWINIELLESYIPCNDQELLIISHKTLYNINELDARSQSIIYFRYGIIEPLIYEIDNKKKRNILKKNISIQNNISGQTLRKYLCDYLAFQDKTILAPKKNISNKTLSKDEKNMRWALNKFFYTKRKNSLYTAYLFMLKEKYTINDKLQESHPSFYQFRYFYRKTKKLQTYYISRNGIKDYQKNHRPLLGNGIKEFAPTIGTGMLDSTICDIYLINTDGNIIGRPILTVCIDAYCGLCYGYNLSWKGGIHSISGLMENIVSDKHLLCEIFGINIGEHEWINKSIPGTMVTDKGTEYISASFEQLAELELCENLTQFRLVFSDGMRLWTSRGVIVAVE
;
A
#
# COMPACT_ATOMS: atom_id res chain seq x y z
N MET A 1 46.04 -25.83 8.08
CA MET A 1 44.90 -25.02 7.58
C MET A 1 43.75 -25.94 7.28
N LEU A 2 42.60 -25.67 7.88
CA LEU A 2 41.36 -26.41 7.73
C LEU A 2 40.26 -25.50 7.18
N LYS A 3 39.18 -26.12 6.75
CA LYS A 3 37.96 -25.41 6.37
C LYS A 3 37.45 -24.60 7.58
N ASN A 4 37.01 -23.38 7.30
CA ASN A 4 36.53 -22.37 8.25
C ASN A 4 37.58 -21.68 9.12
N ASP A 5 38.87 -22.01 8.97
CA ASP A 5 39.96 -21.29 9.64
C ASP A 5 39.89 -19.78 9.33
N LEU A 6 40.08 -18.97 10.37
CA LEU A 6 40.25 -17.52 10.26
C LEU A 6 41.72 -17.17 10.34
N LEU A 7 42.18 -16.34 9.41
CA LEU A 7 43.57 -15.97 9.26
C LEU A 7 43.68 -14.45 9.11
N LYS A 8 44.67 -13.85 9.75
CA LYS A 8 44.94 -12.40 9.71
C LYS A 8 46.35 -12.10 9.22
N ASN A 9 46.46 -11.06 8.38
CA ASN A 9 47.73 -10.51 7.93
C ASN A 9 47.55 -9.03 7.52
N ASN A 10 48.40 -8.12 8.02
CA ASN A 10 48.44 -6.69 7.63
C ASN A 10 47.08 -5.98 7.55
N GLY A 11 46.19 -6.21 8.53
CA GLY A 11 44.85 -5.59 8.59
C GLY A 11 43.80 -6.25 7.71
N GLU A 12 44.14 -7.29 6.94
CA GLU A 12 43.19 -8.16 6.28
C GLU A 12 42.87 -9.38 7.16
N ILE A 13 41.60 -9.74 7.21
CA ILE A 13 41.12 -10.98 7.82
C ILE A 13 40.45 -11.79 6.73
N ILE A 14 40.87 -13.03 6.56
CA ILE A 14 40.31 -13.96 5.59
C ILE A 14 39.76 -15.19 6.30
N ARG A 15 38.72 -15.79 5.73
CA ARG A 15 38.23 -17.11 6.12
C ARG A 15 38.37 -18.10 4.98
N ILE A 16 38.86 -19.30 5.30
CA ILE A 16 38.94 -20.42 4.35
C ILE A 16 37.57 -21.08 4.21
N ILE A 17 37.01 -21.09 3.00
CA ILE A 17 35.70 -21.71 2.71
C ILE A 17 35.86 -23.17 2.27
N THR A 18 36.85 -23.44 1.42
CA THR A 18 37.16 -24.79 0.94
C THR A 18 38.60 -24.85 0.42
N ILE A 19 39.17 -26.05 0.35
CA ILE A 19 40.54 -26.30 -0.11
C ILE A 19 40.48 -27.36 -1.22
N LYS A 20 41.09 -27.09 -2.38
CA LYS A 20 41.17 -27.99 -3.53
C LYS A 20 42.50 -27.80 -4.27
N ASN A 21 43.19 -28.88 -4.61
CA ASN A 21 44.38 -28.89 -5.49
C ASN A 21 45.40 -27.78 -5.17
N ASN A 22 45.90 -27.74 -3.94
CA ASN A 22 46.85 -26.74 -3.43
C ASN A 22 46.35 -25.27 -3.44
N HIS A 23 45.06 -25.06 -3.66
CA HIS A 23 44.42 -23.75 -3.61
C HIS A 23 43.33 -23.72 -2.53
N ALA A 24 43.17 -22.59 -1.87
CA ALA A 24 42.09 -22.32 -0.95
C ALA A 24 41.12 -21.30 -1.56
N LEU A 25 39.82 -21.56 -1.47
CA LEU A 25 38.80 -20.55 -1.72
C LEU A 25 38.61 -19.74 -0.43
N VAL A 26 38.91 -18.45 -0.49
CA VAL A 26 38.90 -17.58 0.68
C VAL A 26 37.95 -16.40 0.50
N ILE A 27 37.45 -15.86 1.61
CA ILE A 27 36.70 -14.60 1.65
C ILE A 27 37.41 -13.61 2.56
N ASN A 28 37.55 -12.35 2.10
CA ASN A 28 37.99 -11.26 2.96
C ASN A 28 36.83 -10.80 3.85
N CYS A 29 36.92 -11.06 5.15
CA CYS A 29 35.87 -10.85 6.14
C CYS A 29 35.60 -9.37 6.46
N ILE A 30 36.54 -8.47 6.13
CA ILE A 30 36.38 -7.01 6.32
C ILE A 30 35.70 -6.39 5.08
N LYS A 31 36.33 -6.55 3.92
CA LYS A 31 35.85 -6.01 2.63
C LYS A 31 34.56 -6.72 2.17
N ARG A 32 34.38 -8.00 2.53
CA ARG A 32 33.21 -8.84 2.20
C ARG A 32 32.90 -8.90 0.71
N ASN A 33 33.97 -8.96 -0.08
CA ASN A 33 33.89 -9.24 -1.50
C ASN A 33 33.58 -10.71 -1.76
N MET A 34 33.18 -11.05 -2.99
CA MET A 34 32.94 -12.45 -3.35
C MET A 34 34.20 -13.29 -3.15
N PRO A 35 34.08 -14.55 -2.70
CA PRO A 35 35.21 -15.43 -2.53
C PRO A 35 36.05 -15.60 -3.78
N TYR A 36 37.36 -15.79 -3.60
CA TYR A 36 38.35 -15.99 -4.65
C TYR A 36 39.36 -17.07 -4.26
N TRP A 37 39.98 -17.68 -5.27
CA TRP A 37 40.99 -18.72 -5.08
C TRP A 37 42.37 -18.10 -4.85
N ILE A 38 43.13 -18.66 -3.91
CA ILE A 38 44.53 -18.29 -3.63
C ILE A 38 45.36 -19.55 -3.41
N ASN A 39 46.65 -19.52 -3.79
CA ASN A 39 47.59 -20.59 -3.47
C ASN A 39 47.81 -20.63 -1.94
N ILE A 40 47.82 -21.83 -1.36
CA ILE A 40 47.99 -22.05 0.09
C ILE A 40 49.34 -21.54 0.59
N GLU A 41 50.39 -21.59 -0.23
CA GLU A 41 51.73 -21.09 0.13
C GLU A 41 51.71 -19.60 0.52
N LEU A 42 50.86 -18.80 -0.12
CA LEU A 42 50.71 -17.37 0.21
C LEU A 42 50.07 -17.16 1.60
N LEU A 43 49.36 -18.16 2.09
CA LEU A 43 48.68 -18.12 3.39
C LEU A 43 49.61 -18.47 4.55
N GLU A 44 50.82 -19.00 4.31
CA GLU A 44 51.80 -19.31 5.36
C GLU A 44 52.22 -18.06 6.16
N SER A 45 52.17 -16.89 5.52
CA SER A 45 52.42 -15.59 6.15
C SER A 45 51.31 -15.12 7.10
N TYR A 46 50.14 -15.77 7.09
CA TYR A 46 49.01 -15.39 7.91
C TYR A 46 49.01 -16.09 9.25
N ILE A 47 48.56 -15.37 10.28
CA ILE A 47 48.46 -15.86 11.66
C ILE A 47 46.99 -16.22 11.96
N PRO A 48 46.70 -17.25 12.77
CA PRO A 48 45.34 -17.53 13.21
C PRO A 48 44.65 -16.33 13.89
N CYS A 49 43.36 -16.20 13.65
CA CYS A 49 42.48 -15.18 14.24
C CYS A 49 41.22 -15.87 14.79
N ASN A 50 40.61 -15.30 15.83
CA ASN A 50 39.37 -15.83 16.41
C ASN A 50 38.15 -15.00 15.99
N ASP A 51 36.94 -15.55 16.16
CA ASP A 51 35.70 -14.87 15.76
C ASP A 51 35.43 -13.59 16.56
N GLN A 52 35.87 -13.51 17.83
CA GLN A 52 35.69 -12.31 18.65
C GLN A 52 36.50 -11.12 18.11
N GLU A 53 37.75 -11.35 17.71
CA GLU A 53 38.61 -10.35 17.06
C GLU A 53 37.96 -9.84 15.76
N LEU A 54 37.42 -10.74 14.94
CA LEU A 54 36.71 -10.36 13.72
C LEU A 54 35.50 -9.46 14.01
N LEU A 55 34.70 -9.78 15.03
CA LEU A 55 33.54 -8.98 15.40
C LEU A 55 33.94 -7.57 15.86
N ILE A 56 35.01 -7.46 16.66
CA ILE A 56 35.54 -6.17 17.13
C ILE A 56 36.00 -5.32 15.95
N ILE A 57 36.83 -5.87 15.06
CA ILE A 57 37.42 -5.13 13.93
C ILE A 57 36.36 -4.76 12.89
N SER A 58 35.36 -5.62 12.67
CA SER A 58 34.28 -5.35 11.72
C SER A 58 33.15 -4.48 12.27
N HIS A 59 33.21 -4.11 13.55
CA HIS A 59 32.15 -3.42 14.29
C HIS A 59 30.78 -4.11 14.14
N LYS A 60 30.79 -5.45 14.27
CA LYS A 60 29.59 -6.28 14.19
C LYS A 60 29.26 -6.87 15.55
N THR A 61 27.97 -7.05 15.78
CA THR A 61 27.43 -7.73 16.95
C THR A 61 26.59 -8.90 16.49
N LEU A 62 26.84 -10.07 17.07
CA LEU A 62 25.96 -11.23 16.96
C LEU A 62 24.96 -11.17 18.11
N TYR A 63 23.81 -11.77 17.90
CA TYR A 63 22.72 -11.80 18.87
C TYR A 63 22.37 -13.24 19.20
N ASN A 64 21.93 -13.49 20.42
CA ASN A 64 21.27 -14.74 20.71
C ASN A 64 19.93 -14.77 19.97
N ILE A 65 19.72 -15.79 19.13
CA ILE A 65 18.52 -15.87 18.29
C ILE A 65 17.23 -15.92 19.13
N ASN A 66 17.29 -16.50 20.33
CA ASN A 66 16.18 -16.64 21.26
C ASN A 66 15.78 -15.31 21.92
N GLU A 67 16.66 -14.31 21.93
CA GLU A 67 16.40 -12.98 22.51
C GLU A 67 15.80 -12.00 21.49
N LEU A 68 15.72 -12.40 20.21
CA LEU A 68 15.15 -11.58 19.15
C LEU A 68 13.63 -11.76 19.08
N ASP A 69 12.91 -10.72 18.65
CA ASP A 69 11.47 -10.81 18.41
C ASP A 69 11.15 -11.77 17.24
N ALA A 70 9.96 -12.38 17.26
CA ALA A 70 9.54 -13.40 16.29
C ALA A 70 9.65 -12.93 14.83
N ARG A 71 9.42 -11.63 14.56
CA ARG A 71 9.57 -11.05 13.23
C ARG A 71 11.03 -11.00 12.80
N SER A 72 11.93 -10.57 13.68
CA SER A 72 13.37 -10.58 13.44
C SER A 72 13.90 -11.99 13.19
N GLN A 73 13.45 -12.98 13.98
CA GLN A 73 13.81 -14.39 13.79
C GLN A 73 13.34 -14.90 12.41
N SER A 74 12.08 -14.66 12.05
CA SER A 74 11.53 -15.05 10.75
C SER A 74 12.34 -14.45 9.58
N ILE A 75 12.75 -13.19 9.68
CA ILE A 75 13.58 -12.53 8.67
C ILE A 75 14.97 -13.17 8.56
N ILE A 76 15.59 -13.57 9.67
CA ILE A 76 16.89 -14.27 9.67
C ILE A 76 16.78 -15.58 8.90
N TYR A 77 15.79 -16.42 9.26
CA TYR A 77 15.59 -17.71 8.62
C TYR A 77 15.26 -17.58 7.14
N PHE A 78 14.40 -16.63 6.77
CA PHE A 78 14.10 -16.33 5.37
C PHE A 78 15.37 -15.92 4.60
N ARG A 79 16.14 -14.97 5.13
CA ARG A 79 17.38 -14.50 4.48
C ARG A 79 18.43 -15.59 4.36
N TYR A 80 18.50 -16.49 5.33
CA TYR A 80 19.37 -17.65 5.27
C TYR A 80 18.90 -18.66 4.20
N GLY A 81 17.61 -18.99 4.19
CA GLY A 81 17.04 -19.96 3.25
C GLY A 81 17.24 -19.55 1.79
N ILE A 82 17.15 -18.26 1.46
CA ILE A 82 17.39 -17.79 0.09
C ILE A 82 18.87 -17.81 -0.32
N ILE A 83 19.83 -17.84 0.61
CA ILE A 83 21.27 -17.91 0.27
C ILE A 83 21.84 -19.32 0.40
N GLU A 84 21.17 -20.24 1.10
CA GLU A 84 21.59 -21.63 1.29
C GLU A 84 21.93 -22.34 -0.03
N PRO A 85 21.12 -22.27 -1.11
CA PRO A 85 21.49 -22.85 -2.40
C PRO A 85 22.76 -22.26 -3.01
N LEU A 86 23.03 -20.96 -2.75
CA LEU A 86 24.22 -20.27 -3.25
C LEU A 86 25.49 -20.69 -2.48
N ILE A 87 25.34 -21.07 -1.22
CA ILE A 87 26.43 -21.58 -0.38
C ILE A 87 26.87 -22.95 -0.90
N TYR A 88 25.92 -23.82 -1.26
CA TYR A 88 26.23 -25.14 -1.81
C TYR A 88 26.99 -25.06 -3.15
N GLU A 89 26.62 -24.11 -4.00
CA GLU A 89 27.25 -23.88 -5.31
C GLU A 89 28.34 -22.79 -5.28
N ILE A 90 29.00 -22.57 -4.13
CA ILE A 90 29.94 -21.45 -3.97
C ILE A 90 31.15 -21.53 -4.92
N ASP A 91 31.61 -22.74 -5.22
CA ASP A 91 32.76 -22.99 -6.11
C ASP A 91 32.39 -22.84 -7.59
N ASN A 92 31.14 -23.10 -7.96
CA ASN A 92 30.69 -23.11 -9.36
C ASN A 92 30.09 -21.76 -9.77
N LYS A 93 30.94 -20.88 -10.30
CA LYS A 93 30.55 -19.52 -10.74
C LYS A 93 29.36 -19.53 -11.73
N LYS A 94 29.30 -20.49 -12.66
CA LYS A 94 28.24 -20.55 -13.68
C LYS A 94 26.89 -20.91 -13.04
N LYS A 95 26.82 -22.02 -12.30
CA LYS A 95 25.60 -22.44 -11.60
C LYS A 95 25.12 -21.40 -10.58
N ARG A 96 26.05 -20.84 -9.79
CA ARG A 96 25.75 -19.78 -8.82
C ARG A 96 25.12 -18.54 -9.46
N ASN A 97 25.58 -18.13 -10.64
CA ASN A 97 25.01 -16.98 -11.35
C ASN A 97 23.57 -17.24 -11.83
N ILE A 98 23.29 -18.45 -12.30
CA ILE A 98 21.94 -18.89 -12.69
C ILE A 98 21.02 -18.89 -11.46
N LEU A 99 21.43 -19.55 -10.38
CA LEU A 99 20.67 -19.59 -9.12
C LEU A 99 20.40 -18.19 -8.57
N LYS A 100 21.42 -17.31 -8.55
CA LYS A 100 21.27 -15.92 -8.10
C LYS A 100 20.19 -15.19 -8.90
N LYS A 101 20.13 -15.39 -10.21
CA LYS A 101 19.12 -14.75 -11.08
C LYS A 101 17.71 -15.28 -10.74
N ASN A 102 17.56 -16.59 -10.59
CA ASN A 102 16.27 -17.22 -10.27
C ASN A 102 15.76 -16.77 -8.89
N ILE A 103 16.60 -16.81 -7.86
CA ILE A 103 16.24 -16.39 -6.49
C ILE A 103 15.89 -14.91 -6.45
N SER A 104 16.63 -14.07 -7.19
CA SER A 104 16.39 -12.63 -7.31
C SER A 104 14.99 -12.33 -7.87
N ILE A 105 14.58 -13.05 -8.92
CA ILE A 105 13.25 -12.91 -9.54
C ILE A 105 12.16 -13.42 -8.61
N GLN A 106 12.30 -14.65 -8.09
CA GLN A 106 11.27 -15.30 -7.26
C GLN A 106 10.96 -14.51 -5.97
N ASN A 107 11.98 -13.91 -5.36
CA ASN A 107 11.83 -13.21 -4.08
C ASN A 107 11.75 -11.68 -4.23
N ASN A 108 11.82 -11.15 -5.45
CA ASN A 108 11.89 -9.72 -5.74
C ASN A 108 12.99 -8.99 -4.95
N ILE A 109 14.20 -9.58 -4.91
CA ILE A 109 15.38 -9.05 -4.19
C ILE A 109 16.49 -8.77 -5.18
N SER A 110 17.19 -7.64 -5.04
CA SER A 110 18.32 -7.31 -5.92
C SER A 110 19.47 -8.31 -5.79
N GLY A 111 20.16 -8.59 -6.90
CA GLY A 111 21.36 -9.44 -6.89
C GLY A 111 22.49 -8.91 -6.01
N GLN A 112 22.55 -7.59 -5.77
CA GLN A 112 23.50 -6.97 -4.84
C GLN A 112 23.16 -7.31 -3.38
N THR A 113 21.88 -7.31 -3.02
CA THR A 113 21.40 -7.69 -1.69
C THR A 113 21.69 -9.16 -1.40
N LEU A 114 21.44 -10.06 -2.36
CA LEU A 114 21.78 -11.49 -2.24
C LEU A 114 23.27 -11.70 -2.06
N ARG A 115 24.11 -11.02 -2.86
CA ARG A 115 25.57 -11.06 -2.70
C ARG A 115 25.98 -10.63 -1.31
N LYS A 116 25.38 -9.56 -0.78
CA LYS A 116 25.67 -9.07 0.56
C LYS A 116 25.33 -10.11 1.63
N TYR A 117 24.13 -10.69 1.60
CA TYR A 117 23.73 -11.74 2.56
C TYR A 117 24.67 -12.95 2.49
N LEU A 118 25.01 -13.39 1.28
CA LEU A 118 25.96 -14.49 1.08
C LEU A 118 27.33 -14.17 1.68
N CYS A 119 27.92 -13.01 1.36
CA CYS A 119 29.23 -12.63 1.87
C CYS A 119 29.22 -12.38 3.39
N ASP A 120 28.18 -11.77 3.94
CA ASP A 120 28.04 -11.60 5.39
C ASP A 120 27.97 -12.99 6.06
N TYR A 121 27.16 -13.93 5.58
CA TYR A 121 27.13 -15.28 6.17
C TYR A 121 28.47 -16.01 6.03
N LEU A 122 29.10 -15.99 4.85
CA LEU A 122 30.37 -16.70 4.63
C LEU A 122 31.51 -16.17 5.51
N ALA A 123 31.52 -14.86 5.81
CA ALA A 123 32.54 -14.26 6.67
C ALA A 123 32.38 -14.65 8.15
N PHE A 124 31.14 -14.67 8.66
CA PHE A 124 30.88 -14.86 10.10
C PHE A 124 30.40 -16.26 10.49
N GLN A 125 29.96 -17.08 9.53
CA GLN A 125 29.44 -18.44 9.75
C GLN A 125 28.26 -18.54 10.73
N ASP A 126 27.57 -17.43 10.99
CA ASP A 126 26.43 -17.34 11.90
C ASP A 126 25.23 -16.70 11.18
N LYS A 127 24.05 -17.31 11.30
CA LYS A 127 22.82 -16.82 10.66
C LYS A 127 22.36 -15.47 11.25
N THR A 128 22.67 -15.20 12.52
CA THR A 128 22.23 -14.00 13.25
C THR A 128 22.83 -12.71 12.68
N ILE A 129 23.94 -12.80 11.94
CA ILE A 129 24.50 -11.66 11.19
C ILE A 129 23.52 -11.11 10.13
N LEU A 130 22.59 -11.96 9.66
CA LEU A 130 21.56 -11.63 8.69
C LEU A 130 20.34 -10.96 9.34
N ALA A 131 20.39 -10.65 10.64
CA ALA A 131 19.33 -9.93 11.33
C ALA A 131 18.93 -8.64 10.59
N PRO A 132 17.65 -8.25 10.60
CA PRO A 132 17.28 -6.92 10.16
C PRO A 132 18.09 -5.90 10.95
N LYS A 133 18.61 -4.86 10.27
CA LYS A 133 19.16 -3.72 10.99
C LYS A 133 18.06 -3.23 11.91
N LYS A 134 18.28 -3.23 13.23
CA LYS A 134 17.43 -2.47 14.13
C LYS A 134 17.42 -1.05 13.57
N ASN A 135 16.28 -0.61 13.04
CA ASN A 135 16.08 0.80 12.82
C ASN A 135 16.43 1.44 14.16
N ILE A 136 17.27 2.46 14.15
CA ILE A 136 17.54 3.27 15.33
C ILE A 136 16.25 4.09 15.59
N SER A 137 15.13 3.40 15.83
CA SER A 137 13.82 3.95 16.18
C SER A 137 13.81 4.42 17.63
N ASN A 138 14.85 4.07 18.39
CA ASN A 138 15.08 4.54 19.74
C ASN A 138 16.13 5.66 19.78
N LYS A 139 16.24 6.49 18.73
CA LYS A 139 16.85 7.80 18.93
C LYS A 139 15.87 8.59 19.80
N THR A 140 16.14 8.65 21.10
CA THR A 140 15.37 9.46 22.03
C THR A 140 15.33 10.88 21.46
N LEU A 141 14.12 11.45 21.35
CA LEU A 141 13.96 12.79 20.81
C LEU A 141 14.81 13.76 21.63
N SER A 142 15.63 14.57 20.96
CA SER A 142 16.33 15.70 21.59
C SER A 142 15.33 16.63 22.29
N LYS A 143 15.81 17.44 23.25
CA LYS A 143 14.99 18.49 23.88
C LYS A 143 14.30 19.37 22.83
N ASP A 144 15.03 19.76 21.79
CA ASP A 144 14.47 20.57 20.70
C ASP A 144 13.46 19.79 19.87
N GLU A 145 13.74 18.53 19.51
CA GLU A 145 12.79 17.67 18.79
C GLU A 145 11.50 17.43 19.59
N LYS A 146 11.58 17.35 20.92
CA LYS A 146 10.41 17.30 21.81
C LYS A 146 9.61 18.60 21.73
N ASN A 147 10.27 19.75 21.79
CA ASN A 147 9.63 21.07 21.64
C ASN A 147 8.98 21.22 20.25
N MET A 148 9.66 20.80 19.17
CA MET A 148 9.13 20.80 17.81
C MET A 148 7.88 19.94 17.69
N ARG A 149 7.92 18.71 18.22
CA ARG A 149 6.77 17.80 18.24
C ARG A 149 5.58 18.41 18.98
N TRP A 150 5.84 18.99 20.15
CA TRP A 150 4.82 19.67 20.94
C TRP A 150 4.18 20.84 20.17
N ALA A 151 4.98 21.68 19.50
CA ALA A 151 4.47 22.81 18.73
C ALA A 151 3.67 22.38 17.50
N LEU A 152 4.11 21.33 16.80
CA LEU A 152 3.35 20.74 15.70
C LEU A 152 1.98 20.24 16.16
N ASN A 153 1.93 19.53 17.29
CA ASN A 153 0.68 19.01 17.84
C ASN A 153 -0.24 20.13 18.36
N LYS A 154 0.31 21.12 19.05
CA LYS A 154 -0.47 22.21 19.66
C LYS A 154 -0.98 23.22 18.64
N PHE A 155 -0.18 23.57 17.64
CA PHE A 155 -0.48 24.70 16.76
C PHE A 155 -0.73 24.30 15.30
N PHE A 156 -0.03 23.30 14.76
CA PHE A 156 -0.08 22.97 13.33
C PHE A 156 -1.14 21.93 12.98
N TYR A 157 -1.25 20.86 13.76
CA TYR A 157 -2.25 19.79 13.59
C TYR A 157 -3.58 20.17 14.25
N THR A 158 -4.17 21.27 13.76
CA THR A 158 -5.43 21.80 14.26
C THR A 158 -6.33 22.25 13.11
N LYS A 159 -7.63 22.35 13.38
CA LYS A 159 -8.63 22.88 12.43
C LYS A 159 -8.40 24.35 12.07
N ARG A 160 -7.64 25.10 12.87
CA ARG A 160 -7.27 26.50 12.59
C ARG A 160 -6.34 26.66 11.38
N LYS A 161 -5.74 25.56 10.91
CA LYS A 161 -4.93 25.52 9.70
C LYS A 161 -3.74 26.50 9.70
N ASN A 162 -3.13 26.75 10.85
CA ASN A 162 -1.91 27.56 10.96
C ASN A 162 -0.82 27.08 9.98
N SER A 163 -0.03 28.03 9.47
CA SER A 163 1.14 27.71 8.64
C SER A 163 2.23 27.05 9.48
N LEU A 164 3.15 26.34 8.82
CA LEU A 164 4.29 25.73 9.49
C LEU A 164 5.19 26.79 10.15
N TYR A 165 5.32 27.96 9.52
CA TYR A 165 6.09 29.08 10.04
C TYR A 165 5.42 29.70 11.27
N THR A 166 4.09 29.85 11.26
CA THR A 166 3.34 30.32 12.42
C THR A 166 3.50 29.39 13.62
N ALA A 167 3.41 28.07 13.41
CA ALA A 167 3.64 27.09 14.47
C ALA A 167 5.08 27.15 15.03
N TYR A 168 6.07 27.44 14.18
CA TYR A 168 7.45 27.69 14.59
C TYR A 168 7.58 28.96 15.44
N LEU A 169 6.96 30.07 15.05
CA LEU A 169 6.98 31.31 15.85
C LEU A 169 6.34 31.11 17.24
N PHE A 170 5.22 30.38 17.32
CA PHE A 170 4.60 30.05 18.60
C PHE A 170 5.45 29.10 19.45
N MET A 171 6.21 28.20 18.81
CA MET A 171 7.20 27.39 19.52
C MET A 171 8.28 28.26 20.16
N LEU A 172 8.86 29.20 19.40
CA LEU A 172 9.88 30.11 19.93
C LEU A 172 9.34 30.92 21.10
N LYS A 173 8.16 31.53 20.93
CA LYS A 173 7.50 32.33 21.97
C LYS A 173 7.27 31.56 23.27
N GLU A 174 6.83 30.31 23.21
CA GLU A 174 6.50 29.55 24.42
C GLU A 174 7.67 28.75 25.02
N LYS A 175 8.70 28.40 24.23
CA LYS A 175 9.76 27.48 24.67
C LYS A 175 11.17 28.06 24.68
N TYR A 176 11.39 29.15 23.95
CA TYR A 176 12.72 29.75 23.76
C TYR A 176 12.73 31.26 24.07
N THR A 177 11.65 31.82 24.61
CA THR A 177 11.61 33.22 25.07
C THR A 177 11.61 33.26 26.61
N ILE A 178 12.57 33.98 27.19
CA ILE A 178 12.67 34.24 28.63
C ILE A 178 12.76 35.75 28.81
N ASN A 179 11.93 36.33 29.67
CA ASN A 179 11.87 37.79 29.92
C ASN A 179 11.76 38.61 28.62
N ASP A 180 10.86 38.19 27.73
CA ASP A 180 10.64 38.78 26.39
C ASP A 180 11.87 38.83 25.47
N LYS A 181 12.93 38.09 25.80
CA LYS A 181 14.12 37.93 24.95
C LYS A 181 14.23 36.51 24.43
N LEU A 182 14.49 36.39 23.12
CA LEU A 182 14.73 35.11 22.47
C LEU A 182 16.10 34.57 22.85
N GLN A 183 16.17 33.30 23.24
CA GLN A 183 17.42 32.62 23.54
C GLN A 183 18.29 32.49 22.28
N GLU A 184 19.61 32.67 22.42
CA GLU A 184 20.56 32.46 21.32
C GLU A 184 20.55 31.00 20.84
N SER A 185 20.45 30.06 21.77
CA SER A 185 20.33 28.62 21.48
C SER A 185 18.87 28.25 21.24
N HIS A 186 18.45 28.28 19.98
CA HIS A 186 17.15 27.82 19.53
C HIS A 186 17.26 27.14 18.16
N PRO A 187 16.36 26.18 17.84
CA PRO A 187 16.39 25.53 16.55
C PRO A 187 15.97 26.50 15.45
N SER A 188 16.63 26.40 14.29
CA SER A 188 16.24 27.18 13.11
C SER A 188 14.93 26.68 12.49
N PHE A 189 14.28 27.53 11.71
CA PHE A 189 13.09 27.12 10.95
C PHE A 189 13.39 25.95 10.00
N TYR A 190 14.61 25.86 9.45
CA TYR A 190 15.02 24.73 8.62
C TYR A 190 15.03 23.41 9.39
N GLN A 191 15.53 23.41 10.63
CA GLN A 191 15.51 22.23 11.51
C GLN A 191 14.07 21.85 11.86
N PHE A 192 13.23 22.82 12.18
CA PHE A 192 11.80 22.61 12.44
C PHE A 192 11.07 22.00 11.23
N ARG A 193 11.31 22.56 10.03
CA ARG A 193 10.74 22.07 8.77
C ARG A 193 11.24 20.68 8.42
N TYR A 194 12.53 20.41 8.64
CA TYR A 194 13.13 19.10 8.44
C TYR A 194 12.48 18.06 9.38
N PHE A 195 12.35 18.39 10.66
CA PHE A 195 11.70 17.54 11.66
C PHE A 195 10.25 17.22 11.28
N TYR A 196 9.48 18.23 10.84
CA TYR A 196 8.13 18.03 10.31
C TYR A 196 8.12 17.07 9.13
N ARG A 197 8.96 17.29 8.10
CA ARG A 197 9.02 16.42 6.90
C ARG A 197 9.38 14.98 7.27
N LYS A 198 10.30 14.79 8.21
CA LYS A 198 10.76 13.47 8.67
C LYS A 198 9.68 12.71 9.47
N THR A 199 8.81 13.42 10.19
CA THR A 199 7.84 12.81 11.12
C THR A 199 6.38 12.88 10.65
N LYS A 200 6.10 13.57 9.54
CA LYS A 200 4.74 13.77 9.01
C LYS A 200 4.09 12.43 8.65
N LYS A 201 2.94 12.16 9.27
CA LYS A 201 1.99 11.13 8.81
C LYS A 201 0.84 11.81 8.07
N LEU A 202 0.61 11.42 6.81
CA LEU A 202 -0.43 12.03 5.97
C LEU A 202 -1.84 11.89 6.57
N GLN A 203 -2.16 10.72 7.13
CA GLN A 203 -3.42 10.49 7.82
C GLN A 203 -3.66 11.51 8.95
N THR A 204 -2.70 11.68 9.86
CA THR A 204 -2.79 12.67 10.95
C THR A 204 -2.94 14.09 10.40
N TYR A 205 -2.22 14.42 9.32
CA TYR A 205 -2.31 15.72 8.66
C TYR A 205 -3.73 16.00 8.14
N TYR A 206 -4.32 15.09 7.37
CA TYR A 206 -5.67 15.29 6.82
C TYR A 206 -6.74 15.30 7.92
N ILE A 207 -6.71 14.33 8.84
CA ILE A 207 -7.70 14.23 9.92
C ILE A 207 -7.67 15.46 10.82
N SER A 208 -6.49 15.92 11.22
CA SER A 208 -6.38 17.07 12.14
C SER A 208 -6.81 18.39 11.52
N ARG A 209 -6.63 18.56 10.19
CA ARG A 209 -6.89 19.83 9.49
C ARG A 209 -8.25 19.89 8.81
N ASN A 210 -8.78 18.78 8.31
CA ASN A 210 -10.06 18.72 7.61
C ASN A 210 -11.12 17.91 8.36
N GLY A 211 -10.73 17.08 9.33
CA GLY A 211 -11.63 16.24 10.10
C GLY A 211 -11.70 14.80 9.59
N ILE A 212 -12.21 13.91 10.44
CA ILE A 212 -12.29 12.48 10.16
C ILE A 212 -13.28 12.18 9.02
N LYS A 213 -14.41 12.90 8.94
CA LYS A 213 -15.42 12.72 7.89
C LYS A 213 -14.85 13.04 6.50
N ASP A 214 -14.14 14.16 6.36
CA ASP A 214 -13.45 14.53 5.11
C ASP A 214 -12.41 13.47 4.73
N TYR A 215 -11.61 13.02 5.70
CA TYR A 215 -10.62 11.99 5.46
C TYR A 215 -11.24 10.68 4.96
N GLN A 216 -12.30 10.20 5.61
CA GLN A 216 -12.99 8.97 5.21
C GLN A 216 -13.68 9.09 3.85
N LYS A 217 -14.15 10.28 3.48
CA LYS A 217 -14.82 10.53 2.20
C LYS A 217 -13.85 10.71 1.04
N ASN A 218 -12.81 11.52 1.22
CA ASN A 218 -11.96 12.02 0.12
C ASN A 218 -10.53 11.45 0.14
N HIS A 219 -10.09 10.91 1.27
CA HIS A 219 -8.70 10.50 1.48
C HIS A 219 -8.59 9.09 2.09
N ARG A 220 -9.64 8.27 1.95
CA ARG A 220 -9.64 6.89 2.41
C ARG A 220 -8.53 6.13 1.66
N PRO A 221 -7.62 5.44 2.36
CA PRO A 221 -6.65 4.60 1.68
C PRO A 221 -7.39 3.54 0.89
N LEU A 222 -7.07 3.40 -0.40
CA LEU A 222 -7.50 2.26 -1.20
C LEU A 222 -6.73 1.04 -0.69
N LEU A 223 -7.25 0.42 0.37
CA LEU A 223 -6.84 -0.91 0.79
C LEU A 223 -7.40 -1.84 -0.27
N GLY A 224 -6.61 -2.07 -1.33
CA GLY A 224 -7.00 -2.91 -2.46
C GLY A 224 -7.43 -4.27 -1.93
N ASN A 225 -8.75 -4.50 -1.97
CA ASN A 225 -9.50 -5.75 -1.72
C ASN A 225 -10.99 -5.48 -1.48
N GLY A 226 -11.39 -4.26 -1.09
CA GLY A 226 -12.73 -3.99 -0.53
C GLY A 226 -13.94 -4.48 -1.34
N ILE A 227 -13.92 -4.36 -2.68
CA ILE A 227 -15.04 -4.82 -3.51
C ILE A 227 -15.03 -6.35 -3.68
N LYS A 228 -13.85 -6.98 -3.77
CA LYS A 228 -13.71 -8.44 -3.90
C LYS A 228 -13.95 -9.21 -2.59
N GLU A 229 -13.71 -8.58 -1.45
CA GLU A 229 -14.05 -9.14 -0.14
C GLU A 229 -15.57 -9.16 0.11
N PHE A 230 -16.31 -8.18 -0.45
CA PHE A 230 -17.75 -8.07 -0.27
C PHE A 230 -18.57 -8.75 -1.37
N ALA A 231 -18.09 -8.74 -2.62
CA ALA A 231 -18.71 -9.41 -3.77
C ALA A 231 -17.68 -10.31 -4.46
N PRO A 232 -17.50 -11.56 -3.97
CA PRO A 232 -16.48 -12.47 -4.51
C PRO A 232 -16.85 -13.03 -5.89
N THR A 233 -18.13 -12.97 -6.28
CA THR A 233 -18.69 -13.49 -7.53
C THR A 233 -19.66 -12.50 -8.17
N ILE A 234 -19.98 -12.71 -9.46
CA ILE A 234 -21.07 -12.00 -10.15
C ILE A 234 -22.39 -12.31 -9.44
N GLY A 235 -23.29 -11.33 -9.36
CA GLY A 235 -24.62 -11.50 -8.78
C GLY A 235 -24.94 -10.53 -7.64
N THR A 236 -23.99 -9.69 -7.22
CA THR A 236 -24.22 -8.64 -6.21
C THR A 236 -24.44 -7.30 -6.91
N GLY A 237 -25.69 -6.86 -6.99
CA GLY A 237 -26.07 -5.58 -7.60
C GLY A 237 -26.03 -4.43 -6.60
N MET A 238 -25.21 -3.42 -6.87
CA MET A 238 -25.19 -2.17 -6.11
C MET A 238 -26.15 -1.16 -6.75
N LEU A 239 -27.07 -0.62 -5.96
CA LEU A 239 -27.99 0.41 -6.40
C LEU A 239 -27.50 1.78 -5.95
N ASP A 240 -27.56 2.74 -6.86
CA ASP A 240 -27.26 4.15 -6.58
C ASP A 240 -28.25 5.05 -7.33
N SER A 241 -28.56 6.20 -6.72
CA SER A 241 -29.45 7.21 -7.29
C SER A 241 -28.78 8.56 -7.25
N THR A 242 -28.70 9.24 -8.39
CA THR A 242 -28.04 10.54 -8.50
C THR A 242 -28.87 11.50 -9.34
N ILE A 243 -29.02 12.74 -8.86
CA ILE A 243 -29.59 13.84 -9.65
C ILE A 243 -28.60 14.21 -10.75
N CYS A 244 -29.00 14.05 -12.02
CA CYS A 244 -28.13 14.31 -13.15
C CYS A 244 -27.75 15.80 -13.23
N ASP A 245 -26.53 16.10 -13.69
CA ASP A 245 -26.06 17.47 -13.90
C ASP A 245 -26.38 18.00 -15.31
N ILE A 246 -27.63 17.77 -15.72
CA ILE A 246 -28.20 18.22 -16.99
C ILE A 246 -29.60 18.78 -16.73
N TYR A 247 -29.95 19.87 -17.40
CA TYR A 247 -31.32 20.38 -17.43
C TYR A 247 -32.01 19.87 -18.69
N LEU A 248 -33.21 19.32 -18.52
CA LEU A 248 -34.07 18.93 -19.62
C LEU A 248 -35.07 20.04 -19.93
N ILE A 249 -35.31 20.24 -21.22
CA ILE A 249 -36.30 21.18 -21.74
C ILE A 249 -37.41 20.38 -22.42
N ASN A 250 -38.64 20.88 -22.37
CA ASN A 250 -39.73 20.32 -23.16
C ASN A 250 -39.64 20.75 -24.63
N THR A 251 -40.54 20.25 -25.47
CA THR A 251 -40.62 20.62 -26.90
C THR A 251 -40.88 22.11 -27.13
N ASP A 252 -41.49 22.79 -26.16
CA ASP A 252 -41.78 24.23 -26.21
C ASP A 252 -40.60 25.09 -25.73
N GLY A 253 -39.48 24.48 -25.34
CA GLY A 253 -38.29 25.17 -24.85
C GLY A 253 -38.30 25.56 -23.36
N ASN A 254 -39.32 25.13 -22.60
CA ASN A 254 -39.41 25.37 -21.16
C ASN A 254 -38.53 24.38 -20.38
N ILE A 255 -37.81 24.88 -19.38
CA ILE A 255 -37.00 24.03 -18.49
C ILE A 255 -37.93 23.21 -17.59
N ILE A 256 -37.85 21.88 -17.70
CA ILE A 256 -38.59 20.93 -16.88
C ILE A 256 -37.86 20.72 -15.54
N GLY A 257 -36.54 20.56 -15.60
CA GLY A 257 -35.70 20.35 -14.41
C GLY A 257 -34.59 19.35 -14.65
N ARG A 258 -34.05 18.83 -13.55
CA ARG A 258 -32.96 17.85 -13.54
C ARG A 258 -33.51 16.47 -13.21
N PRO A 259 -33.31 15.45 -14.08
CA PRO A 259 -33.81 14.11 -13.82
C PRO A 259 -32.97 13.40 -12.75
N ILE A 260 -33.55 12.39 -12.14
CA ILE A 260 -32.90 11.47 -11.21
C ILE A 260 -32.61 10.17 -11.97
N LEU A 261 -31.33 9.79 -12.03
CA LEU A 261 -30.89 8.53 -12.59
C LEU A 261 -30.65 7.52 -11.47
N THR A 262 -31.39 6.42 -11.49
CA THR A 262 -31.22 5.28 -10.58
C THR A 262 -30.65 4.11 -11.38
N VAL A 263 -29.55 3.52 -10.94
CA VAL A 263 -28.83 2.45 -11.68
C VAL A 263 -28.54 1.28 -10.75
N CYS A 264 -28.56 0.06 -11.29
CA CYS A 264 -28.04 -1.13 -10.63
C CYS A 264 -26.81 -1.65 -11.39
N ILE A 265 -25.68 -1.78 -10.68
CA ILE A 265 -24.40 -2.22 -11.26
C ILE A 265 -23.87 -3.43 -10.48
N ASP A 266 -23.41 -4.45 -11.18
CA ASP A 266 -22.73 -5.60 -10.59
C ASP A 266 -21.41 -5.17 -9.93
N ALA A 267 -21.27 -5.45 -8.63
CA ALA A 267 -20.10 -5.08 -7.85
C ALA A 267 -18.82 -5.77 -8.34
N TYR A 268 -18.90 -6.99 -8.87
CA TYR A 268 -17.73 -7.78 -9.27
C TYR A 268 -17.19 -7.36 -10.65
N CYS A 269 -18.06 -7.31 -11.65
CA CYS A 269 -17.66 -7.07 -13.05
C CYS A 269 -18.02 -5.68 -13.59
N GLY A 270 -18.82 -4.89 -12.87
CA GLY A 270 -19.28 -3.58 -13.34
C GLY A 270 -20.38 -3.64 -14.40
N LEU A 271 -21.00 -4.80 -14.63
CA LEU A 271 -22.13 -4.94 -15.55
C LEU A 271 -23.32 -4.11 -15.06
N CYS A 272 -23.90 -3.29 -15.92
CA CYS A 272 -25.15 -2.61 -15.63
C CYS A 272 -26.32 -3.60 -15.73
N TYR A 273 -27.02 -3.87 -14.63
CA TYR A 273 -28.25 -4.67 -14.66
C TYR A 273 -29.43 -3.89 -15.23
N GLY A 274 -29.43 -2.57 -15.09
CA GLY A 274 -30.55 -1.74 -15.50
C GLY A 274 -30.39 -0.31 -15.01
N TYR A 275 -31.19 0.57 -15.60
CA TYR A 275 -31.31 1.96 -15.16
C TYR A 275 -32.77 2.42 -15.21
N ASN A 276 -33.06 3.48 -14.46
CA ASN A 276 -34.31 4.22 -14.56
C ASN A 276 -34.02 5.73 -14.49
N LEU A 277 -34.66 6.49 -15.36
CA LEU A 277 -34.56 7.95 -15.40
C LEU A 277 -35.94 8.53 -15.07
N SER A 278 -36.04 9.23 -13.94
CA SER A 278 -37.34 9.67 -13.41
C SER A 278 -37.26 11.04 -12.76
N TRP A 279 -38.43 11.66 -12.51
CA TRP A 279 -38.54 12.94 -11.79
C TRP A 279 -38.69 12.77 -10.28
N LYS A 280 -39.07 11.57 -9.83
CA LYS A 280 -39.33 11.24 -8.43
C LYS A 280 -38.41 10.09 -8.01
N GLY A 281 -37.57 10.33 -7.01
CA GLY A 281 -36.71 9.32 -6.41
C GLY A 281 -37.44 8.36 -5.48
N GLY A 282 -36.69 7.49 -4.81
CA GLY A 282 -37.21 6.51 -3.85
C GLY A 282 -37.89 5.32 -4.52
N ILE A 283 -38.99 4.83 -3.95
CA ILE A 283 -39.65 3.59 -4.40
C ILE A 283 -40.03 3.64 -5.89
N HIS A 284 -40.47 4.80 -6.40
CA HIS A 284 -40.85 4.95 -7.80
C HIS A 284 -39.66 4.73 -8.74
N SER A 285 -38.49 5.28 -8.41
CA SER A 285 -37.32 5.12 -9.26
C SER A 285 -36.78 3.69 -9.21
N ILE A 286 -36.89 3.02 -8.07
CA ILE A 286 -36.50 1.62 -7.89
C ILE A 286 -37.46 0.67 -8.62
N SER A 287 -38.78 0.92 -8.56
CA SER A 287 -39.77 0.07 -9.22
C SER A 287 -39.55 0.05 -10.73
N GLY A 288 -39.39 1.22 -11.35
CA GLY A 288 -39.05 1.31 -12.77
C GLY A 288 -37.66 0.72 -13.09
N LEU A 289 -36.71 0.79 -12.16
CA LEU A 289 -35.41 0.11 -12.31
C LEU A 289 -35.61 -1.42 -12.33
N MET A 290 -36.42 -1.99 -11.44
CA MET A 290 -36.66 -3.43 -11.43
C MET A 290 -37.33 -3.93 -12.71
N GLU A 291 -38.31 -3.18 -13.21
CA GLU A 291 -38.94 -3.44 -14.51
C GLU A 291 -37.89 -3.42 -15.63
N ASN A 292 -37.00 -2.43 -15.63
CA ASN A 292 -35.91 -2.36 -16.59
C ASN A 292 -34.95 -3.55 -16.50
N ILE A 293 -34.59 -3.98 -15.27
CA ILE A 293 -33.67 -5.09 -15.02
C ILE A 293 -34.17 -6.40 -15.63
N VAL A 294 -35.46 -6.71 -15.47
CA VAL A 294 -36.06 -7.97 -15.98
C VAL A 294 -36.47 -7.90 -17.45
N SER A 295 -36.53 -6.70 -18.02
CA SER A 295 -36.88 -6.49 -19.43
C SER A 295 -35.81 -7.00 -20.39
N ASP A 296 -36.25 -7.42 -21.58
CA ASP A 296 -35.35 -7.75 -22.69
C ASP A 296 -34.68 -6.48 -23.21
N LYS A 297 -33.36 -6.38 -23.02
CA LYS A 297 -32.58 -5.19 -23.38
C LYS A 297 -32.54 -4.97 -24.88
N HIS A 298 -32.61 -6.03 -25.69
CA HIS A 298 -32.65 -5.90 -27.14
C HIS A 298 -33.94 -5.20 -27.57
N LEU A 299 -35.10 -5.69 -27.11
CA LEU A 299 -36.41 -5.09 -27.42
C LEU A 299 -36.52 -3.66 -26.85
N LEU A 300 -36.01 -3.45 -25.64
CA LEU A 300 -36.00 -2.13 -25.01
C LEU A 300 -35.20 -1.13 -25.85
N CYS A 301 -33.97 -1.48 -26.26
CA CYS A 301 -33.13 -0.61 -27.06
C CYS A 301 -33.73 -0.35 -28.45
N GLU A 302 -34.40 -1.35 -29.04
CA GLU A 302 -35.07 -1.24 -30.33
C GLU A 302 -36.19 -0.18 -30.31
N ILE A 303 -36.97 -0.08 -29.22
CA ILE A 303 -37.98 0.98 -29.03
C ILE A 303 -37.36 2.38 -29.14
N PHE A 304 -36.11 2.53 -28.71
CA PHE A 304 -35.36 3.78 -28.79
C PHE A 304 -34.52 3.92 -30.07
N GLY A 305 -34.66 3.00 -31.04
CA GLY A 305 -33.91 3.02 -32.30
C GLY A 305 -32.44 2.62 -32.16
N ILE A 306 -32.07 1.95 -31.06
CA ILE A 306 -30.72 1.48 -30.77
C ILE A 306 -30.67 -0.03 -31.05
N ASN A 307 -29.85 -0.42 -32.03
CA ASN A 307 -29.62 -1.83 -32.33
C ASN A 307 -28.40 -2.34 -31.55
N ILE A 308 -28.61 -3.33 -30.68
CA ILE A 308 -27.56 -3.98 -29.89
C ILE A 308 -27.56 -5.48 -30.15
N GLY A 309 -26.38 -6.12 -30.09
CA GLY A 309 -26.28 -7.57 -30.13
C GLY A 309 -26.76 -8.21 -28.81
N GLU A 310 -27.29 -9.43 -28.86
CA GLU A 310 -27.74 -10.16 -27.65
C GLU A 310 -26.66 -10.31 -26.56
N HIS A 311 -25.39 -10.27 -26.95
CA HIS A 311 -24.24 -10.41 -26.06
C HIS A 311 -23.76 -9.08 -25.45
N GLU A 312 -24.24 -7.94 -25.94
CA GLU A 312 -23.78 -6.62 -25.46
C GLU A 312 -24.44 -6.25 -24.13
N TRP A 313 -25.70 -6.66 -23.94
CA TRP A 313 -26.42 -6.46 -22.69
C TRP A 313 -27.27 -7.68 -22.32
N ILE A 314 -26.61 -8.66 -21.71
CA ILE A 314 -27.12 -10.04 -21.56
C ILE A 314 -28.18 -10.17 -20.45
N ASN A 315 -28.27 -9.22 -19.51
CA ASN A 315 -29.05 -9.44 -18.30
C ASN A 315 -30.58 -9.34 -18.57
N LYS A 316 -31.30 -10.37 -18.11
CA LYS A 316 -32.77 -10.43 -18.06
C LYS A 316 -33.29 -10.86 -16.68
N SER A 317 -32.40 -10.88 -15.69
CA SER A 317 -32.66 -11.42 -14.36
C SER A 317 -32.16 -10.45 -13.29
N ILE A 318 -32.82 -10.51 -12.13
CA ILE A 318 -32.47 -9.74 -10.94
C ILE A 318 -31.18 -10.31 -10.34
N PRO A 319 -30.26 -9.47 -9.83
CA PRO A 319 -29.11 -9.94 -9.06
C PRO A 319 -29.55 -10.79 -7.86
N GLY A 320 -28.71 -11.76 -7.47
CA GLY A 320 -28.98 -12.62 -6.31
C GLY A 320 -28.93 -11.86 -4.97
N THR A 321 -28.19 -10.76 -4.91
CA THR A 321 -28.15 -9.88 -3.75
C THR A 321 -28.12 -8.43 -4.21
N MET A 322 -28.92 -7.59 -3.58
CA MET A 322 -28.97 -6.16 -3.84
C MET A 322 -28.44 -5.38 -2.65
N VAL A 323 -27.65 -4.34 -2.93
CA VAL A 323 -26.94 -3.59 -1.91
C VAL A 323 -27.12 -2.12 -2.16
N THR A 324 -27.56 -1.40 -1.14
CA THR A 324 -27.77 0.05 -1.20
C THR A 324 -27.04 0.74 -0.07
N ASP A 325 -26.64 1.98 -0.31
CA ASP A 325 -26.26 2.87 0.77
C ASP A 325 -27.52 3.37 1.47
N LYS A 326 -27.46 3.55 2.79
CA LYS A 326 -28.58 4.01 3.65
C LYS A 326 -29.05 5.45 3.35
N GLY A 327 -29.33 5.79 2.09
CA GLY A 327 -30.06 7.00 1.72
C GLY A 327 -31.46 6.95 2.34
N THR A 328 -31.97 8.09 2.80
CA THR A 328 -33.31 8.19 3.42
C THR A 328 -34.43 7.70 2.49
N GLU A 329 -34.17 7.68 1.19
CA GLU A 329 -35.03 7.15 0.14
C GLU A 329 -35.20 5.61 0.12
N TYR A 330 -34.33 4.87 0.85
CA TYR A 330 -34.37 3.41 0.97
C TYR A 330 -34.86 2.92 2.35
N ILE A 331 -35.34 3.82 3.22
CA ILE A 331 -35.80 3.52 4.60
C ILE A 331 -37.35 3.52 4.67
N SER A 332 -38.01 2.93 3.68
CA SER A 332 -39.48 2.84 3.66
C SER A 332 -39.94 1.44 4.10
N ALA A 333 -41.15 1.35 4.66
CA ALA A 333 -41.76 0.07 5.08
C ALA A 333 -41.86 -0.96 3.93
N SER A 334 -41.96 -0.50 2.67
CA SER A 334 -41.91 -1.39 1.49
C SER A 334 -40.52 -1.97 1.22
N PHE A 335 -39.45 -1.27 1.62
CA PHE A 335 -38.07 -1.77 1.52
C PHE A 335 -37.73 -2.74 2.65
N GLU A 336 -38.33 -2.55 3.82
CA GLU A 336 -38.23 -3.51 4.93
C GLU A 336 -38.76 -4.89 4.51
N GLN A 337 -39.86 -4.96 3.73
CA GLN A 337 -40.38 -6.22 3.19
C GLN A 337 -39.44 -6.91 2.20
N LEU A 338 -38.69 -6.15 1.38
CA LEU A 338 -37.67 -6.72 0.48
C LEU A 338 -36.41 -7.16 1.23
N ALA A 339 -36.08 -6.49 2.33
CA ALA A 339 -35.00 -6.90 3.23
C ALA A 339 -35.39 -8.15 4.06
N GLU A 340 -36.66 -8.31 4.44
CA GLU A 340 -37.19 -9.51 5.11
C GLU A 340 -37.17 -10.76 4.22
N LEU A 341 -37.17 -10.59 2.90
CA LEU A 341 -37.02 -11.68 1.92
C LEU A 341 -35.54 -12.06 1.64
N GLU A 342 -34.59 -11.58 2.44
CA GLU A 342 -33.12 -11.82 2.31
C GLU A 342 -32.49 -11.38 0.98
N LEU A 343 -33.19 -10.59 0.15
CA LEU A 343 -32.72 -10.13 -1.16
C LEU A 343 -31.86 -8.85 -1.09
N CYS A 344 -31.92 -8.10 0.01
CA CYS A 344 -31.26 -6.80 0.17
C CYS A 344 -30.38 -6.74 1.44
N GLU A 345 -29.07 -6.48 1.28
CA GLU A 345 -28.14 -6.25 2.39
C GLU A 345 -27.74 -4.76 2.51
N ASN A 346 -27.77 -4.24 3.73
CA ASN A 346 -27.52 -2.82 4.02
C ASN A 346 -26.05 -2.55 4.36
N LEU A 347 -25.37 -1.70 3.58
CA LEU A 347 -23.97 -1.32 3.80
C LEU A 347 -23.78 0.15 4.23
N THR A 348 -22.55 0.50 4.63
CA THR A 348 -22.15 1.87 5.00
C THR A 348 -21.68 2.65 3.77
N GLN A 349 -22.19 3.88 3.55
CA GLN A 349 -21.91 4.80 2.42
C GLN A 349 -20.69 4.46 1.54
N PHE A 350 -20.96 4.07 0.30
CA PHE A 350 -20.03 4.00 -0.83
C PHE A 350 -20.37 5.11 -1.85
N ARG A 351 -19.57 5.22 -2.91
CA ARG A 351 -19.81 6.16 -4.02
C ARG A 351 -19.36 5.49 -5.30
N LEU A 352 -20.26 5.34 -6.28
CA LEU A 352 -19.89 4.92 -7.62
C LEU A 352 -19.15 6.07 -8.32
N VAL A 353 -17.96 5.80 -8.83
CA VAL A 353 -17.20 6.73 -9.67
C VAL A 353 -17.22 6.16 -11.08
N PHE A 354 -18.00 6.78 -11.96
CA PHE A 354 -17.95 6.46 -13.39
C PHE A 354 -16.56 6.80 -13.94
N SER A 355 -15.82 5.81 -14.45
CA SER A 355 -14.62 6.08 -15.23
C SER A 355 -15.02 6.54 -16.63
N ASP A 356 -14.29 7.52 -17.18
CA ASP A 356 -14.44 7.99 -18.55
C ASP A 356 -14.33 6.79 -19.51
N GLY A 357 -15.46 6.30 -20.00
CA GLY A 357 -15.53 5.07 -20.78
C GLY A 357 -16.93 4.47 -20.98
N MET A 358 -17.88 4.72 -20.07
CA MET A 358 -19.29 4.39 -20.31
C MET A 358 -19.90 5.40 -21.29
N ARG A 359 -19.90 5.07 -22.58
CA ARG A 359 -20.68 5.78 -23.59
C ARG A 359 -22.14 5.32 -23.47
N LEU A 360 -23.00 6.18 -22.94
CA LEU A 360 -24.43 6.07 -23.20
C LEU A 360 -24.62 6.29 -24.71
N TRP A 361 -24.98 5.24 -25.44
CA TRP A 361 -25.25 5.32 -26.86
C TRP A 361 -26.52 6.13 -27.06
N THR A 362 -26.38 7.29 -27.70
CA THR A 362 -27.51 8.14 -28.11
C THR A 362 -27.51 8.22 -29.63
N SER A 363 -28.57 7.75 -30.29
CA SER A 363 -28.85 8.14 -31.67
C SER A 363 -29.43 9.55 -31.63
N ARG A 364 -28.54 10.56 -31.62
CA ARG A 364 -28.86 12.00 -31.68
C ARG A 364 -29.53 12.58 -30.42
N GLY A 365 -28.75 12.83 -29.37
CA GLY A 365 -28.89 14.02 -28.51
C GLY A 365 -30.28 14.42 -27.97
N VAL A 366 -31.24 13.50 -27.84
CA VAL A 366 -32.57 13.75 -27.28
C VAL A 366 -32.83 12.67 -26.24
N ILE A 367 -32.95 13.09 -24.97
CA ILE A 367 -33.51 12.25 -23.91
C ILE A 367 -35.02 12.36 -24.07
N VAL A 368 -35.64 11.37 -24.70
CA VAL A 368 -37.10 11.24 -24.70
C VAL A 368 -37.49 10.64 -23.36
N ALA A 369 -37.94 11.49 -22.44
CA ALA A 369 -38.75 11.05 -21.31
C ALA A 369 -40.14 10.73 -21.89
N VAL A 370 -40.52 9.45 -21.88
CA VAL A 370 -41.89 9.04 -22.18
C VAL A 370 -42.70 9.19 -20.89
N GLU A 371 -43.88 9.79 -21.00
CA GLU A 371 -44.82 10.10 -19.90
C GLU A 371 -45.25 8.87 -19.07
#